data_AF-W4PY16-F1
#
_entry.id   AF-W4PY16-F1
#
_cell.length_a   1.000
_cell.length_b   1.000
_cell.length_c   1.000
_cell.angle_alpha   90.00
_cell.angle_beta   90.00
_cell.angle_gamma   90.00
#
_symmetry.space_group_name_H-M   'P 1'
#
loop_
_entity.id
_entity.type
_entity.pdbx_description
1 polymer ?
#
loop_
_entity_poly.entity_id
_entity_poly.type
_entity_poly.pdbx_seq_one_letter_code
_entity_poly.pdbx_strand_id
1 'polypeptide(L)'
;MKRFHHLFLLVQIVLLTTVAITSLAPVQAEGPIEEEEQECCQQDEQIKKELKVHFDFYYELLAEKYAPDEIEKWKDIRSERDLLLKKLKEAKQKGELENGEAIDKEWIAKHKEITDSFHTAIEKRDEEQVRLLLPKLFDHYRELNNLYKKRLELVNQSI
;
A
#
# COMPACT_ATOMS: atom_id res chain seq x y z
N MET A 1 -41.19 -44.04 44.73
CA MET A 1 -40.27 -43.73 43.61
C MET A 1 -40.77 -42.63 42.65
N LYS A 2 -42.08 -42.36 42.49
CA LYS A 2 -42.56 -41.29 41.56
C LYS A 2 -42.24 -39.85 41.99
N ARG A 3 -42.25 -39.54 43.30
CA ARG A 3 -41.97 -38.18 43.82
C ARG A 3 -40.51 -37.72 43.65
N PHE A 4 -39.56 -38.66 43.75
CA PHE A 4 -38.14 -38.37 43.52
C PHE A 4 -37.80 -38.11 42.06
N HIS A 5 -38.56 -38.72 41.13
CA HIS A 5 -38.37 -38.51 39.70
C HIS A 5 -38.82 -37.11 39.24
N HIS A 6 -39.92 -36.60 39.79
CA HIS A 6 -40.36 -35.23 39.54
C HIS A 6 -39.39 -34.18 40.10
N LEU A 7 -38.82 -34.43 41.29
CA LEU A 7 -37.77 -33.58 41.87
C LEU A 7 -36.49 -33.60 41.03
N PHE A 8 -36.08 -34.77 40.52
CA PHE A 8 -34.92 -34.90 39.65
C PHE A 8 -35.10 -34.16 38.31
N LEU A 9 -36.29 -34.28 37.69
CA LEU A 9 -36.60 -33.56 36.45
C LEU A 9 -36.65 -32.05 36.64
N LEU A 10 -37.18 -31.56 37.78
CA LEU A 10 -37.18 -30.13 38.08
C LEU A 10 -35.77 -29.58 38.29
N VAL A 11 -34.88 -30.34 38.95
CA VAL A 11 -33.47 -29.94 39.11
C VAL A 11 -32.75 -29.88 37.75
N GLN A 12 -33.00 -30.82 36.84
CA GLN A 12 -32.40 -30.79 35.50
C GLN A 12 -32.89 -29.61 34.66
N ILE A 13 -34.17 -29.24 34.77
CA ILE A 13 -34.72 -28.06 34.08
C ILE A 13 -34.09 -26.77 34.63
N VAL A 14 -33.92 -26.65 35.95
CA VAL A 14 -33.25 -25.50 36.57
C VAL A 14 -31.77 -25.42 36.18
N LEU A 15 -31.09 -26.57 36.03
CA LEU A 15 -29.69 -26.61 35.61
C LEU A 15 -29.52 -26.18 34.14
N LEU A 16 -30.47 -26.52 33.27
CA LEU A 16 -30.44 -26.11 31.86
C LEU A 16 -30.76 -24.62 31.66
N THR A 17 -31.64 -24.05 32.50
CA THR A 17 -31.95 -22.61 32.42
C THR A 17 -30.82 -21.73 32.94
N THR A 18 -30.02 -22.17 33.91
CA THR A 18 -28.87 -21.38 34.40
C THR A 18 -27.73 -21.32 33.39
N VAL A 19 -27.51 -22.37 32.59
CA VAL A 19 -26.47 -22.39 31.54
C VAL A 19 -26.83 -21.48 30.35
N ALA A 20 -28.11 -21.35 30.01
CA ALA A 20 -28.55 -20.47 28.92
C ALA A 20 -28.39 -18.97 29.23
N ILE A 21 -28.44 -18.59 30.51
CA ILE A 21 -28.36 -17.18 30.94
C ILE A 21 -26.92 -16.66 30.92
N THR A 22 -25.91 -17.52 31.09
CA THR A 22 -24.50 -17.08 31.05
C THR A 22 -23.93 -16.99 29.63
N SER A 23 -24.52 -17.70 28.65
CA SER A 23 -24.08 -17.65 27.24
C SER A 23 -24.66 -16.50 26.42
N LEU A 24 -25.62 -15.75 26.96
CA LEU A 24 -26.27 -14.61 26.29
C LEU A 24 -25.92 -13.25 26.92
N ALA A 25 -24.93 -13.21 27.83
CA ALA A 25 -24.40 -11.94 28.30
C ALA A 25 -23.73 -11.23 27.11
N PRO A 26 -24.21 -10.03 26.71
CA PRO A 26 -23.53 -9.25 25.69
C PRO A 26 -22.12 -8.93 26.22
N VAL A 27 -21.10 -9.28 25.43
CA VAL A 27 -19.75 -8.74 25.63
C VAL A 27 -19.89 -7.23 25.50
N GLN A 28 -19.76 -6.51 26.62
CA GLN A 28 -19.60 -5.06 26.60
C GLN A 28 -18.27 -4.79 25.89
N ALA A 29 -18.35 -4.48 24.59
CA ALA A 29 -17.29 -3.76 23.93
C ALA A 29 -17.11 -2.43 24.67
N GLU A 30 -15.86 -2.10 24.95
CA GLU A 30 -15.37 -0.84 25.50
C GLU A 30 -16.24 0.36 25.07
N GLY A 31 -16.49 1.30 25.98
CA GLY A 31 -17.29 2.51 25.74
C GLY A 31 -16.78 3.36 24.58
N PRO A 32 -17.51 4.43 24.20
CA PRO A 32 -17.13 5.26 23.06
C PRO A 32 -15.74 5.83 23.34
N ILE A 33 -14.75 5.33 22.61
CA ILE A 33 -13.51 6.05 22.40
C ILE A 33 -13.96 7.28 21.61
N GLU A 34 -14.00 8.43 22.28
CA GLU A 34 -13.89 9.71 21.59
C GLU A 34 -12.50 9.68 20.93
N GLU A 35 -12.42 9.08 19.76
CA GLU A 35 -11.26 9.19 18.90
C GLU A 35 -11.17 10.68 18.53
N GLU A 36 -10.20 11.37 19.13
CA GLU A 36 -9.74 12.64 18.62
C GLU A 36 -9.43 12.45 17.13
N GLU A 37 -10.32 12.95 16.26
CA GLU A 37 -10.11 13.04 14.82
C GLU A 37 -8.98 14.03 14.54
N GLN A 38 -7.75 13.67 14.87
CA GLN A 38 -6.57 14.49 14.62
C GLN A 38 -5.32 13.65 14.30
N GLU A 39 -5.47 12.51 13.62
CA GLU A 39 -4.32 11.70 13.18
C GLU A 39 -4.46 11.09 11.76
N CYS A 40 -5.47 11.50 10.97
CA CYS A 40 -5.77 10.84 9.69
C CYS A 40 -4.67 11.02 8.60
N CYS A 41 -3.89 12.10 8.63
CA CYS A 41 -3.00 12.45 7.51
C CYS A 41 -1.52 12.05 7.69
N GLN A 42 -1.06 11.75 8.91
CA GLN A 42 0.36 11.41 9.14
C GLN A 42 0.63 9.92 8.86
N GLN A 43 -0.35 9.07 9.13
CA GLN A 43 -0.25 7.62 8.94
C GLN A 43 -0.03 7.24 7.47
N ASP A 44 -0.70 7.94 6.54
CA ASP A 44 -0.61 7.69 5.09
C ASP A 44 0.80 7.90 4.51
N GLU A 45 1.50 8.96 4.94
CA GLU A 45 2.86 9.25 4.45
C GLU A 45 3.90 8.25 4.99
N GLN A 46 3.68 7.76 6.21
CA GLN A 46 4.55 6.74 6.79
C GLN A 46 4.39 5.40 6.07
N ILE A 47 3.14 4.96 5.86
CA ILE A 47 2.83 3.72 5.12
C ILE A 47 3.45 3.75 3.72
N LYS A 48 3.34 4.89 3.00
CA LYS A 48 3.95 5.03 1.66
C LYS A 48 5.47 4.85 1.67
N LYS A 49 6.17 5.42 2.67
CA LYS A 49 7.63 5.28 2.79
C LYS A 49 8.04 3.86 3.11
N GLU A 50 7.33 3.21 4.03
CA GLU A 50 7.59 1.82 4.40
C GLU A 50 7.37 0.90 3.20
N LEU A 51 6.22 1.01 2.52
CA LEU A 51 5.91 0.24 1.32
C LEU A 51 6.92 0.46 0.19
N LYS A 52 7.43 1.68 0.01
CA LYS A 52 8.46 1.97 -1.01
C LYS A 52 9.68 1.06 -0.86
N VAL A 53 10.19 0.88 0.36
CA VAL A 53 11.38 0.05 0.61
C VAL A 53 11.12 -1.40 0.21
N HIS A 54 9.92 -1.92 0.52
CA HIS A 54 9.52 -3.26 0.14
C HIS A 54 9.41 -3.43 -1.37
N PHE A 55 8.78 -2.50 -2.08
CA PHE A 55 8.67 -2.56 -3.54
C PHE A 55 10.02 -2.41 -4.24
N ASP A 56 10.88 -1.51 -3.74
CA ASP A 56 12.22 -1.31 -4.29
C ASP A 56 13.04 -2.60 -4.22
N PHE A 57 13.02 -3.28 -3.07
CA PHE A 57 13.70 -4.58 -2.89
C PHE A 57 13.05 -5.70 -3.70
N TYR A 58 11.71 -5.75 -3.74
CA TYR A 58 10.97 -6.73 -4.53
C TYR A 58 11.33 -6.67 -6.02
N TYR A 59 11.37 -5.47 -6.61
CA TYR A 59 11.75 -5.31 -8.01
C TYR A 59 13.23 -5.62 -8.26
N GLU A 60 14.12 -5.38 -7.29
CA GLU A 60 15.53 -5.76 -7.37
C GLU A 60 15.69 -7.28 -7.42
N LEU A 61 15.02 -8.03 -6.54
CA LEU A 61 15.02 -9.50 -6.57
C LEU A 61 14.46 -10.07 -7.88
N LEU A 62 13.41 -9.45 -8.41
CA LEU A 62 12.85 -9.85 -9.70
C LEU A 62 13.80 -9.56 -10.85
N ALA A 63 14.52 -8.43 -10.81
CA ALA A 63 15.53 -8.10 -11.81
C ALA A 63 16.69 -9.09 -11.77
N GLU A 64 17.19 -9.44 -10.58
CA GLU A 64 18.20 -10.49 -10.41
C GLU A 64 17.81 -11.81 -11.06
N LYS A 65 16.54 -12.22 -10.92
CA LYS A 65 16.06 -13.48 -11.49
C LYS A 65 15.76 -13.39 -13.00
N TYR A 66 15.07 -12.34 -13.44
CA TYR A 66 14.44 -12.31 -14.76
C TYR A 66 15.10 -11.35 -15.76
N ALA A 67 15.77 -10.29 -15.30
CA ALA A 67 16.39 -9.27 -16.15
C ALA A 67 17.69 -8.74 -15.51
N PRO A 68 18.72 -9.59 -15.34
CA PRO A 68 19.93 -9.23 -14.59
C PRO A 68 20.69 -8.06 -15.21
N ASP A 69 20.62 -7.91 -16.53
CA ASP A 69 21.25 -6.80 -17.27
C ASP A 69 20.58 -5.43 -16.98
N GLU A 70 19.37 -5.43 -16.39
CA GLU A 70 18.61 -4.22 -16.08
C GLU A 70 18.77 -3.77 -14.61
N ILE A 71 19.48 -4.52 -13.76
CA ILE A 71 19.59 -4.22 -12.31
C ILE A 71 20.23 -2.86 -12.06
N GLU A 72 21.38 -2.60 -12.68
CA GLU A 72 22.11 -1.35 -12.45
C GLU A 72 21.30 -0.14 -12.95
N LYS A 73 20.66 -0.30 -14.11
CA LYS A 73 19.71 0.70 -14.64
C LYS A 73 18.55 0.94 -13.66
N TRP A 74 18.00 -0.09 -13.03
CA TRP A 74 16.95 0.06 -12.03
C TRP A 74 17.43 0.82 -10.79
N LYS A 75 18.63 0.50 -10.27
CA LYS A 75 19.24 1.23 -9.15
C LYS A 75 19.41 2.71 -9.48
N ASP A 76 19.94 3.02 -10.66
CA ASP A 76 20.11 4.40 -11.13
C ASP A 76 18.78 5.16 -11.20
N ILE A 77 17.75 4.54 -11.79
CA ILE A 77 16.40 5.13 -11.87
C ILE A 77 15.86 5.44 -10.48
N ARG A 78 16.00 4.52 -9.52
CA ARG A 78 15.54 4.72 -8.13
C ARG A 78 16.30 5.82 -7.41
N SER A 79 17.64 5.79 -7.47
CA SER A 79 18.48 6.79 -6.83
C SER A 79 18.20 8.20 -7.38
N GLU A 80 18.04 8.31 -8.70
CA GLU A 80 17.65 9.57 -9.33
C GLU A 80 16.26 10.04 -8.86
N ARG A 81 15.27 9.14 -8.81
CA ARG A 81 13.91 9.45 -8.35
C ARG A 81 13.91 10.02 -6.93
N ASP A 82 14.68 9.40 -6.03
CA ASP A 82 14.79 9.84 -4.64
C ASP A 82 15.41 11.24 -4.52
N LEU A 83 16.40 11.56 -5.36
CA LEU A 83 16.97 12.90 -5.44
C LEU A 83 15.97 13.92 -5.98
N LEU A 84 15.24 13.58 -7.04
CA LEU A 84 14.23 14.45 -7.65
C LEU A 84 13.07 14.74 -6.68
N LEU A 85 12.57 13.74 -5.97
CA LEU A 85 11.52 13.91 -4.96
C LEU A 85 11.97 14.82 -3.80
N LYS A 86 13.22 14.71 -3.36
CA LYS A 86 13.79 15.63 -2.34
C LYS A 86 13.79 17.07 -2.86
N LYS A 87 14.30 17.30 -4.08
CA LYS A 87 14.31 18.64 -4.70
C LYS A 87 12.91 19.21 -4.88
N LEU A 88 11.95 18.40 -5.34
CA LEU A 88 10.55 18.83 -5.46
C LEU A 88 9.94 19.20 -4.11
N LYS A 89 10.23 18.43 -3.06
CA LYS A 89 9.78 18.74 -1.70
C LYS A 89 10.36 20.08 -1.21
N GLU A 90 11.64 20.32 -1.43
CA GLU A 90 12.30 21.58 -1.07
C GLU A 90 11.71 22.77 -1.82
N ALA A 91 11.56 22.68 -3.15
CA ALA A 91 10.94 23.73 -3.97
C ALA A 91 9.49 24.01 -3.53
N LYS A 92 8.73 22.97 -3.16
CA LYS A 92 7.37 23.12 -2.61
C LYS A 92 7.37 23.85 -1.27
N GLN A 93 8.32 23.53 -0.39
CA GLN A 93 8.47 24.20 0.91
C GLN A 93 8.85 25.68 0.76
N LYS A 94 9.59 26.03 -0.29
CA LYS A 94 9.94 27.42 -0.62
C LYS A 94 8.82 28.20 -1.32
N GLY A 95 7.73 27.53 -1.71
CA GLY A 95 6.64 28.14 -2.48
C GLY A 95 6.98 28.40 -3.94
N GLU A 96 8.06 27.81 -4.45
CA GLU A 96 8.52 27.96 -5.84
C GLU A 96 7.75 27.05 -6.82
N LEU A 97 7.01 26.07 -6.29
CA LEU A 97 6.14 25.19 -7.06
C LEU A 97 4.69 25.64 -6.97
N GLU A 98 4.08 25.97 -8.10
CA GLU A 98 2.64 26.14 -8.20
C GLU A 98 1.90 24.85 -7.81
N ASN A 99 0.69 25.00 -7.28
CA ASN A 99 -0.20 23.88 -7.00
C ASN A 99 -0.67 23.26 -8.33
N GLY A 100 -0.06 22.15 -8.71
CA GLY A 100 -0.40 21.38 -9.90
C GLY A 100 0.25 20.00 -9.85
N GLU A 101 -0.41 18.99 -10.41
CA GLU A 101 0.13 17.64 -10.48
C GLU A 101 1.29 17.61 -11.48
N ALA A 102 2.44 17.06 -11.05
CA ALA A 102 3.59 16.85 -11.93
C ALA A 102 3.38 15.68 -12.90
N ILE A 103 2.36 14.85 -12.65
CA ILE A 103 2.07 13.62 -13.37
C ILE A 103 0.75 13.83 -14.11
N ASP A 104 0.75 13.64 -15.41
CA ASP A 104 -0.46 13.73 -16.22
C ASP A 104 -1.29 12.44 -16.16
N LYS A 105 -2.55 12.55 -16.62
CA LYS A 105 -3.50 11.42 -16.63
C LYS A 105 -3.07 10.30 -17.57
N GLU A 106 -2.31 10.61 -18.62
CA GLU A 106 -1.84 9.62 -19.59
C GLU A 106 -0.79 8.70 -18.95
N TRP A 107 0.16 9.28 -18.22
CA TRP A 107 1.13 8.52 -17.44
C TRP A 107 0.44 7.62 -16.41
N ILE A 108 -0.56 8.14 -15.67
CA ILE A 108 -1.31 7.36 -14.68
C ILE A 108 -2.03 6.17 -15.33
N ALA A 109 -2.67 6.38 -16.48
CA ALA A 109 -3.36 5.32 -17.20
C ALA A 109 -2.37 4.23 -17.67
N LYS A 110 -1.24 4.64 -18.26
CA LYS A 110 -0.17 3.72 -18.69
C LYS A 110 0.45 2.98 -17.52
N HIS A 111 0.67 3.66 -16.39
CA HIS A 111 1.17 3.06 -15.16
C HIS A 111 0.25 1.95 -14.68
N LYS A 112 -1.06 2.23 -14.66
CA LYS A 112 -2.07 1.24 -14.29
C LYS A 112 -2.04 0.02 -15.21
N GLU A 113 -2.02 0.23 -16.52
CA GLU A 113 -2.01 -0.87 -17.50
C GLU A 113 -0.78 -1.78 -17.34
N ILE A 114 0.41 -1.18 -17.23
CA ILE A 114 1.66 -1.93 -17.07
C ILE A 114 1.65 -2.70 -15.74
N THR A 115 1.21 -2.05 -14.66
CA THR A 115 1.20 -2.64 -13.32
C THR A 115 0.17 -3.76 -13.20
N ASP A 116 -1.02 -3.61 -13.75
CA ASP A 116 -2.05 -4.65 -13.78
C ASP A 116 -1.57 -5.87 -14.58
N SER A 117 -0.93 -5.64 -15.73
CA SER A 117 -0.34 -6.71 -16.56
C SER A 117 0.79 -7.41 -15.82
N PHE A 118 1.66 -6.64 -15.15
CA PHE A 118 2.76 -7.16 -14.37
C PHE A 118 2.27 -8.00 -13.18
N HIS A 119 1.29 -7.51 -12.43
CA HIS A 119 0.67 -8.27 -11.34
C HIS A 119 0.03 -9.55 -11.83
N THR A 120 -0.67 -9.50 -12.96
CA THR A 120 -1.26 -10.70 -13.58
C THR A 120 -0.18 -11.74 -13.94
N ALA A 121 0.97 -11.30 -14.47
CA ALA A 121 2.08 -12.18 -14.79
C ALA A 121 2.69 -12.82 -13.52
N ILE A 122 2.86 -12.05 -12.46
CA ILE A 122 3.33 -12.55 -11.15
C ILE A 122 2.36 -13.56 -10.56
N GLU A 123 1.06 -13.24 -10.54
CA GLU A 123 0.01 -14.11 -10.00
C GLU A 123 -0.02 -15.47 -10.73
N LYS A 124 0.09 -15.44 -12.06
CA LYS A 124 0.14 -16.64 -12.91
C LYS A 124 1.50 -17.33 -12.93
N ARG A 125 2.52 -16.75 -12.29
CA ARG A 125 3.93 -17.20 -12.36
C ARG A 125 4.43 -17.34 -13.80
N ASP A 126 3.98 -16.45 -14.68
CA ASP A 126 4.37 -16.42 -16.09
C ASP A 126 5.74 -15.73 -16.23
N GLU A 127 6.81 -16.52 -16.08
CA GLU A 127 8.18 -16.02 -16.06
C GLU A 127 8.59 -15.30 -17.35
N GLU A 128 8.06 -15.72 -18.50
CA GLU A 128 8.31 -15.07 -19.80
C GLU A 128 7.69 -13.68 -19.83
N GLN A 129 6.43 -13.55 -19.38
CA GLN A 129 5.80 -12.23 -19.31
C GLN A 129 6.45 -11.33 -18.26
N VAL A 130 6.89 -11.87 -17.12
CA VAL A 130 7.65 -11.09 -16.13
C VAL A 130 8.93 -10.55 -16.75
N ARG A 131 9.69 -11.38 -17.49
CA ARG A 131 10.91 -10.96 -18.19
C ARG A 131 10.65 -9.86 -19.23
N LEU A 132 9.51 -9.91 -19.93
CA LEU A 132 9.13 -8.90 -20.93
C LEU A 132 8.61 -7.59 -20.31
N LEU A 133 7.90 -7.67 -19.19
CA LEU A 133 7.25 -6.52 -18.55
C LEU A 133 8.17 -5.76 -17.60
N LEU A 134 9.12 -6.43 -16.96
CA LEU A 134 10.00 -5.80 -15.97
C LEU A 134 10.84 -4.65 -16.55
N PRO A 135 11.50 -4.79 -17.73
CA PRO A 135 12.21 -3.67 -18.36
C PRO A 135 11.25 -2.53 -18.74
N LYS A 136 10.02 -2.83 -19.18
CA LYS A 136 9.00 -1.82 -19.51
C LYS A 136 8.57 -1.02 -18.28
N LEU A 137 8.42 -1.69 -17.14
CA LEU A 137 8.11 -1.05 -15.87
C LEU A 137 9.25 -0.10 -15.45
N PHE A 138 10.51 -0.52 -15.58
CA PHE A 138 11.66 0.33 -15.28
C PHE A 138 11.73 1.54 -16.21
N ASP A 139 11.57 1.34 -17.52
CA ASP A 139 11.53 2.42 -18.49
C ASP A 139 10.40 3.43 -18.20
N HIS A 140 9.25 2.94 -17.74
CA HIS A 140 8.14 3.80 -17.36
C HIS A 140 8.41 4.62 -16.09
N TYR A 141 9.17 4.08 -15.13
CA TYR A 141 9.68 4.87 -14.00
C TYR A 141 10.77 5.87 -14.40
N ARG A 142 11.58 5.56 -15.43
CA ARG A 142 12.49 6.54 -16.02
C ARG A 142 11.73 7.70 -16.69
N GLU A 143 10.60 7.41 -17.36
CA GLU A 143 9.70 8.46 -17.88
C GLU A 143 9.19 9.36 -16.74
N LEU A 144 8.83 8.79 -15.58
CA LEU A 144 8.42 9.55 -14.41
C LEU A 144 9.54 10.49 -13.90
N ASN A 145 10.78 10.03 -13.84
CA ASN A 145 11.91 10.89 -13.48
C ASN A 145 12.05 12.07 -14.46
N ASN A 146 11.81 11.85 -15.75
CA ASN A 146 11.83 12.94 -16.74
C ASN A 146 10.70 13.95 -16.51
N LEU A 147 9.51 13.51 -16.09
CA LEU A 147 8.43 14.42 -15.70
C LEU A 147 8.83 15.28 -14.48
N TYR A 148 9.46 14.66 -13.47
CA TYR A 148 9.96 15.40 -12.30
C TYR A 148 11.07 16.41 -12.65
N LYS A 149 11.99 16.06 -13.55
CA LYS A 149 13.00 16.99 -14.06
C LYS A 149 12.36 18.18 -14.75
N LYS A 150 11.44 17.95 -15.69
CA LYS A 150 10.68 19.02 -16.37
C LYS A 150 9.99 19.93 -15.38
N ARG A 151 9.38 19.37 -14.33
CA ARG A 151 8.71 20.17 -13.28
C ARG A 151 9.71 21.05 -12.52
N LEU A 152 10.89 20.55 -12.19
CA LEU A 152 11.95 21.33 -11.55
C LEU A 152 12.58 22.37 -12.48
N GLU A 153 12.66 22.11 -13.78
CA GLU A 153 13.15 23.10 -14.76
C GLU A 153 12.23 24.31 -14.85
N LEU A 154 10.91 24.12 -14.79
CA LEU A 154 9.94 25.23 -14.74
C LEU A 154 10.17 26.13 -13.52
N VAL A 155 10.54 25.55 -12.38
CA VAL A 155 10.88 26.30 -11.17
C VAL A 155 12.13 27.15 -11.42
N ASN A 156 13.20 26.55 -11.95
CA ASN A 156 14.47 27.25 -12.18
C ASN A 156 14.38 28.35 -13.26
N GLN A 157 13.42 28.26 -14.19
CA GLN A 157 13.18 29.28 -15.23
C GLN A 157 12.28 30.43 -14.75
N SER A 158 11.62 30.28 -13.60
CA SER A 158 10.69 31.29 -13.05
C SER A 158 11.36 32.22 -12.04
N ILE A 159 12.66 32.02 -11.77
CA ILE A 159 13.54 32.82 -10.91
C ILE A 159 14.46 33.66 -11.81
#